data_AF-A0A975KPT4-F1
#
_entry.id   AF-A0A975KPT4-F1
#
_cell.length_a   1.000
_cell.length_b   1.000
_cell.length_c   1.000
_cell.angle_alpha   90.00
_cell.angle_beta   90.00
_cell.angle_gamma   90.00
#
_symmetry.space_group_name_H-M   'P 1'
#
loop_
_entity.id
_entity.type
_entity.pdbx_description
1 polymer ?
#
loop_
_entity_poly.entity_id
_entity_poly.type
_entity_poly.pdbx_seq_one_letter_code
_entity_poly.pdbx_strand_id
1 'polypeptide(L)'
;MLSRQVTVNCSRCNEPFNKKPSGLRTLNFCTVNCMGTYYSEKQLFSGENSGTWNGGKITYYGPNWLAQRRAARKRDNFTCQRCGIGEPEYGQELSVHHLIPFAINNDYQVANELINLLSVCEPCHRIIHSGDNHPSKFNNFSVDDIV
;
A
#
# COMPACT_ATOMS: atom_id res chain seq x y z
N MET A 1 -10.98 31.90 -33.51
CA MET A 1 -11.05 32.64 -32.24
C MET A 1 -9.78 32.36 -31.44
N LEU A 2 -8.95 33.37 -31.19
CA LEU A 2 -7.78 33.21 -30.31
C LEU A 2 -8.30 32.90 -28.90
N SER A 3 -7.89 31.76 -28.32
CA SER A 3 -8.29 31.43 -26.95
C SER A 3 -7.69 32.48 -26.02
N ARG A 4 -8.53 33.35 -25.45
CA ARG A 4 -8.11 34.34 -24.44
C ARG A 4 -7.36 33.61 -23.33
N GLN A 5 -6.12 33.99 -23.10
CA GLN A 5 -5.32 33.50 -21.99
C GLN A 5 -5.36 34.52 -20.84
N VAL A 6 -5.13 34.03 -19.63
CA VAL A 6 -5.02 34.83 -18.41
C VAL A 6 -3.68 34.50 -17.77
N THR A 7 -2.95 35.52 -17.34
CA THR A 7 -1.71 35.39 -16.60
C THR A 7 -2.02 35.16 -15.12
N VAL A 8 -1.41 34.13 -14.53
CA VAL A 8 -1.53 33.78 -13.11
C VAL A 8 -0.17 33.36 -12.57
N ASN A 9 0.02 33.44 -11.25
CA ASN A 9 1.26 33.01 -10.61
C ASN A 9 1.24 31.52 -10.28
N CYS A 10 2.39 30.87 -10.42
CA CYS A 10 2.57 29.50 -9.96
C CYS A 10 2.48 29.43 -8.43
N SER A 11 1.62 28.57 -7.89
CA SER A 11 1.43 28.36 -6.45
C SER A 11 2.68 27.85 -5.72
N ARG A 12 3.71 27.42 -6.45
CA ARG A 12 4.99 26.94 -5.89
C ARG A 12 6.12 27.95 -6.04
N CYS A 13 6.52 28.25 -7.29
CA CYS A 13 7.67 29.12 -7.56
C CYS A 13 7.31 30.60 -7.74
N ASN A 14 6.03 30.96 -7.69
CA ASN A 14 5.48 32.30 -7.86
C ASN A 14 5.71 32.98 -9.23
N GLU A 15 6.48 32.36 -10.13
CA GLU A 15 6.66 32.87 -11.50
C GLU A 15 5.33 32.96 -12.27
N PRO A 16 5.09 34.05 -13.04
CA PRO A 16 3.89 34.23 -13.82
C PRO A 16 3.86 33.29 -15.04
N PHE A 17 2.68 32.74 -15.35
CA PHE A 17 2.47 31.93 -16.55
C PHE A 17 1.03 32.06 -17.07
N ASN A 18 0.81 31.68 -18.33
CA ASN A 18 -0.49 31.83 -18.99
C ASN A 18 -1.31 30.55 -18.99
N LYS A 19 -2.61 30.68 -18.71
CA LYS A 19 -3.58 29.57 -18.75
C LYS A 19 -4.89 29.99 -19.40
N LYS A 20 -5.64 29.03 -19.95
CA LYS A 20 -7.03 29.28 -20.37
C LYS A 20 -7.90 29.50 -19.12
N PRO A 21 -8.87 30.43 -19.15
CA PRO A 21 -9.79 30.67 -18.03
C PRO A 21 -10.45 29.40 -17.48
N SER A 22 -10.91 28.49 -18.35
CA SER A 22 -11.53 27.22 -17.96
C SER A 22 -10.56 26.24 -17.25
N GLY A 23 -9.26 26.44 -17.43
CA GLY A 23 -8.22 25.66 -16.78
C GLY A 23 -7.82 26.18 -15.40
N LEU A 24 -8.27 27.38 -14.99
CA LEU A 24 -7.94 27.92 -13.68
C LEU A 24 -8.47 27.02 -12.56
N ARG A 25 -7.67 26.86 -11.51
CA ARG A 25 -7.98 26.09 -10.30
C ARG A 25 -7.57 26.92 -9.08
N THR A 26 -7.90 26.46 -7.88
CA THR A 26 -7.43 27.10 -6.63
C THR A 26 -5.90 27.10 -6.54
N LEU A 27 -5.27 25.99 -6.94
CA LEU A 27 -3.82 25.87 -7.09
C LEU A 27 -3.45 25.79 -8.58
N ASN A 28 -2.50 26.61 -9.02
CA ASN A 28 -2.05 26.67 -10.41
C ASN A 28 -0.54 26.46 -10.47
N PHE A 29 -0.06 25.63 -11.39
CA PHE A 29 1.37 25.31 -11.49
C PHE A 29 1.86 25.51 -12.92
N CYS A 30 3.03 26.14 -13.07
CA CYS A 30 3.65 26.37 -14.37
C CYS A 30 4.16 25.07 -15.03
N THR A 31 4.49 24.06 -14.23
CA THR A 31 4.95 22.74 -14.68
C THR A 31 4.45 21.62 -13.77
N VAL A 32 4.45 20.39 -14.30
CA VAL A 32 4.19 19.18 -13.50
C VAL A 32 5.21 19.01 -12.36
N ASN A 33 6.44 19.48 -12.55
CA ASN A 33 7.46 19.48 -11.50
C ASN A 33 7.06 20.42 -10.35
N CYS A 34 6.64 21.65 -10.63
CA CYS A 34 6.16 22.55 -9.58
C CYS A 34 4.95 22.01 -8.82
N MET A 35 4.03 21.33 -9.53
CA MET A 35 2.89 20.66 -8.91
C MET A 35 3.34 19.53 -7.96
N GLY A 36 4.18 18.61 -8.46
CA GLY A 36 4.67 17.48 -7.68
C GLY A 36 5.47 17.91 -6.46
N THR A 37 6.36 18.91 -6.63
CA THR A 37 7.13 19.45 -5.51
C THR A 37 6.24 20.13 -4.48
N TYR A 38 5.26 20.94 -4.91
CA TYR A 38 4.33 21.59 -3.98
C TYR A 38 3.51 20.57 -3.18
N TYR A 39 2.95 19.56 -3.85
CA TYR A 39 2.18 18.52 -3.16
C TYR A 39 3.03 17.73 -2.15
N SER A 40 4.29 17.48 -2.48
CA SER A 40 5.26 16.86 -1.56
C SER A 40 5.60 17.78 -0.38
N GLU A 41 5.99 19.04 -0.63
CA GLU A 41 6.32 20.02 0.41
C GLU A 41 5.13 20.28 1.36
N LYS A 42 3.91 20.24 0.84
CA LYS A 42 2.68 20.45 1.62
C LYS A 42 2.02 19.17 2.13
N GLN A 43 2.57 18.00 1.82
CA GLN A 43 2.02 16.69 2.21
C GLN A 43 0.52 16.53 1.88
N LEU A 44 0.02 17.15 0.79
CA LEU A 44 -1.43 17.27 0.52
C LEU A 44 -2.11 15.94 0.16
N PHE A 45 -1.32 14.95 -0.27
CA PHE A 45 -1.79 13.62 -0.67
C PHE A 45 -0.79 12.56 -0.22
N SER A 46 -0.28 12.69 1.01
CA SER A 46 0.81 11.87 1.53
C SER A 46 0.52 11.46 2.96
N GLY A 47 0.85 10.21 3.30
CA GLY A 47 0.51 9.64 4.60
C GLY A 47 -0.97 9.84 4.92
N GLU A 48 -1.26 10.24 6.15
CA GLU A 48 -2.60 10.44 6.72
C GLU A 48 -3.45 11.46 5.95
N ASN A 49 -2.82 12.37 5.20
CA ASN A 49 -3.51 13.36 4.38
C ASN A 49 -4.02 12.79 3.04
N SER A 50 -3.66 11.56 2.70
CA SER A 50 -4.25 10.89 1.53
C SER A 50 -5.63 10.35 1.87
N GLY A 51 -6.64 10.63 1.03
CA GLY A 51 -7.98 10.04 1.18
C GLY A 51 -8.02 8.51 1.06
N THR A 52 -6.92 7.90 0.61
CA THR A 52 -6.73 6.44 0.53
C THR A 52 -5.83 5.89 1.64
N TRP A 53 -5.46 6.70 2.63
CA TRP A 53 -4.61 6.27 3.72
C TRP A 53 -5.32 5.26 4.63
N ASN A 54 -4.61 4.17 4.97
CA ASN A 54 -5.14 3.08 5.78
C ASN A 54 -4.10 2.65 6.84
N GLY A 55 -3.72 3.56 7.73
CA GLY A 55 -2.82 3.24 8.86
C GLY A 55 -1.32 3.18 8.56
N GLY A 56 -0.92 3.29 7.29
CA GLY A 56 0.50 3.26 6.89
C GLY A 56 1.12 1.85 6.90
N LYS A 57 2.45 1.77 6.83
CA LYS A 57 3.19 0.50 6.78
C LYS A 57 3.36 -0.08 8.18
N ILE A 58 2.85 -1.29 8.40
CA ILE A 58 3.15 -2.07 9.60
C ILE A 58 4.59 -2.55 9.55
N THR A 59 5.38 -2.21 10.57
CA THR A 59 6.80 -2.59 10.68
C THR A 59 7.06 -3.63 11.77
N TYR A 60 6.09 -3.87 12.64
CA TYR A 60 6.21 -4.79 13.77
C TYR A 60 4.99 -5.71 13.83
N TYR A 61 5.27 -7.02 13.86
CA TYR A 61 4.26 -8.08 13.88
C TYR A 61 4.23 -8.83 15.22
N GLY A 62 4.82 -8.29 16.28
CA GLY A 62 4.92 -8.98 17.57
C GLY A 62 6.16 -9.87 17.73
N PRO A 63 6.48 -10.29 18.97
CA PRO A 63 7.72 -10.99 19.29
C PRO A 63 7.78 -12.43 18.75
N ASN A 64 6.63 -13.09 18.54
CA ASN A 64 6.58 -14.46 18.01
C ASN A 64 6.70 -14.53 16.48
N TRP A 65 6.71 -13.39 15.77
CA TRP A 65 6.63 -13.35 14.32
C TRP A 65 7.70 -14.19 13.62
N LEU A 66 8.97 -14.07 14.03
CA LEU A 66 10.06 -14.82 13.40
C LEU A 66 9.89 -16.34 13.58
N ALA A 67 9.35 -16.78 14.73
CA ALA A 67 9.07 -18.18 14.98
C ALA A 67 7.90 -18.67 14.12
N GLN A 68 6.79 -17.94 14.10
CA GLN A 68 5.59 -18.27 13.32
C GLN A 68 5.86 -18.24 11.81
N ARG A 69 6.64 -17.26 11.32
CA ARG A 69 7.08 -17.18 9.92
C ARG A 69 7.87 -18.42 9.51
N ARG A 70 8.80 -18.91 10.36
CA ARG A 70 9.54 -20.15 10.08
C ARG A 70 8.63 -21.37 10.12
N ALA A 71 7.72 -21.43 11.09
CA ALA A 71 6.78 -22.54 11.23
C ALA A 71 5.81 -22.63 10.04
N ALA A 72 5.31 -21.50 9.52
CA ALA A 72 4.47 -21.45 8.32
C ALA A 72 5.22 -21.99 7.10
N ARG A 73 6.46 -21.53 6.86
CA ARG A 73 7.29 -22.05 5.76
C ARG A 73 7.58 -23.53 5.89
N LYS A 74 7.85 -24.01 7.10
CA LYS A 74 8.07 -25.43 7.37
C LYS A 74 6.81 -26.26 7.12
N ARG A 75 5.64 -25.82 7.57
CA ARG A 75 4.34 -26.46 7.29
C ARG A 75 4.09 -26.56 5.79
N ASP A 76 4.41 -25.50 5.07
CA ASP A 76 4.23 -25.36 3.62
C ASP A 76 5.35 -26.05 2.82
N ASN A 77 6.18 -26.85 3.48
CA ASN A 77 7.32 -27.57 2.91
C ASN A 77 8.29 -26.67 2.10
N PHE A 78 8.43 -25.41 2.51
CA PHE A 78 9.20 -24.39 1.81
C PHE A 78 8.78 -24.19 0.34
N THR A 79 7.48 -24.37 0.07
CA THR A 79 6.89 -24.18 -1.26
C THR A 79 5.84 -23.07 -1.26
N CYS A 80 5.79 -22.31 -2.35
CA CYS A 80 4.76 -21.30 -2.56
C CYS A 80 3.39 -21.99 -2.67
N GLN A 81 2.47 -21.67 -1.76
CA GLN A 81 1.15 -22.30 -1.72
C GLN A 81 0.20 -21.88 -2.85
N ARG A 82 0.65 -20.98 -3.74
CA ARG A 82 -0.12 -20.55 -4.91
C ARG A 82 0.40 -21.11 -6.24
N CYS A 83 1.72 -21.20 -6.42
CA CYS A 83 2.31 -21.66 -7.68
C CYS A 83 3.23 -22.88 -7.54
N GLY A 84 3.46 -23.38 -6.33
CA GLY A 84 4.26 -24.58 -6.07
C GLY A 84 5.77 -24.40 -6.08
N ILE A 85 6.31 -23.25 -6.50
CA ILE A 85 7.77 -23.03 -6.54
C ILE A 85 8.40 -23.20 -5.15
N GLY A 86 9.45 -24.00 -5.07
CA GLY A 86 10.23 -24.19 -3.83
C GLY A 86 11.27 -23.10 -3.60
N GLU A 87 11.66 -22.84 -2.36
CA GLU A 87 12.74 -21.89 -2.03
C GLU A 87 14.06 -22.12 -2.80
N PRO A 88 14.54 -23.37 -3.01
CA PRO A 88 15.76 -23.60 -3.78
C PRO A 88 15.66 -23.15 -5.24
N GLU A 89 14.51 -23.39 -5.88
CA GLU A 89 14.24 -22.96 -7.25
C GLU A 89 14.00 -21.45 -7.33
N TYR A 90 13.36 -20.89 -6.30
CA TYR A 90 13.09 -19.46 -6.21
C TYR A 90 14.34 -18.62 -5.91
N GLY A 91 15.34 -19.21 -5.26
CA GLY A 91 16.63 -18.58 -4.95
C GLY A 91 16.63 -17.69 -3.71
N GLN A 92 15.54 -17.64 -2.95
CA GLN A 92 15.42 -16.90 -1.70
C GLN A 92 14.30 -17.44 -0.81
N GLU A 93 14.24 -16.96 0.43
CA GLU A 93 13.15 -17.32 1.33
C GLU A 93 11.78 -16.83 0.81
N LEU A 94 10.75 -17.66 0.98
CA LEU A 94 9.37 -17.24 0.69
C LEU A 94 8.93 -16.15 1.67
N SER A 95 8.10 -15.24 1.15
CA SER A 95 7.33 -14.32 1.97
C SER A 95 6.23 -15.10 2.70
N VAL A 96 5.79 -14.59 3.86
CA VAL A 96 4.63 -15.12 4.57
C VAL A 96 3.58 -14.03 4.62
N HIS A 97 2.42 -14.32 4.05
CA HIS A 97 1.29 -13.43 3.92
C HIS A 97 0.25 -13.72 5.00
N HIS A 98 -0.30 -12.68 5.62
CA HIS A 98 -1.45 -12.78 6.53
C HIS A 98 -2.75 -12.80 5.72
N LEU A 99 -3.54 -13.88 5.82
CA LEU A 99 -4.84 -14.01 5.13
C LEU A 99 -5.84 -12.96 5.62
N ILE A 100 -5.96 -12.83 6.94
CA ILE A 100 -6.64 -11.74 7.63
C ILE A 100 -5.57 -10.70 7.99
N PRO A 101 -5.68 -9.46 7.48
CA PRO A 101 -4.67 -8.43 7.67
C PRO A 101 -4.31 -8.22 9.15
N PHE A 102 -3.01 -8.15 9.44
CA PHE A 102 -2.52 -7.89 10.80
C PHE A 102 -3.10 -6.61 11.41
N ALA A 103 -3.38 -5.58 10.58
CA ALA A 103 -3.93 -4.30 11.03
C ALA A 103 -5.28 -4.40 11.74
N ILE A 104 -6.04 -5.47 11.47
CA ILE A 104 -7.40 -5.67 12.01
C ILE A 104 -7.34 -6.45 13.33
N ASN A 105 -6.24 -7.16 13.58
CA ASN A 105 -6.03 -7.92 14.79
C ASN A 105 -5.25 -7.08 15.82
N ASN A 106 -5.89 -6.78 16.95
CA ASN A 106 -5.21 -6.10 18.06
C ASN A 106 -4.33 -7.05 18.91
N ASP A 107 -4.35 -8.36 18.62
CA ASP A 107 -3.52 -9.37 19.27
C ASP A 107 -2.59 -10.06 18.25
N TYR A 108 -1.29 -9.89 18.44
CA TYR A 108 -0.27 -10.51 17.59
C TYR A 108 -0.27 -12.04 17.68
N GLN A 109 -0.74 -12.61 18.80
CA GLN A 109 -0.77 -14.06 19.00
C GLN A 109 -1.78 -14.68 18.04
N VAL A 110 -3.00 -14.13 18.02
CA VAL A 110 -4.07 -14.50 17.09
C VAL A 110 -3.67 -14.19 15.64
N ALA A 111 -3.16 -12.99 15.38
CA ALA A 111 -2.78 -12.58 14.02
C ALA A 111 -1.72 -13.49 13.40
N ASN A 112 -0.78 -14.00 14.21
CA ASN A 112 0.31 -14.85 13.74
C ASN A 112 0.04 -16.35 13.88
N GLU A 113 -1.20 -16.77 14.19
CA GLU A 113 -1.56 -18.17 14.13
C GLU A 113 -1.30 -18.74 12.74
N LEU A 114 -0.82 -19.99 12.67
CA LEU A 114 -0.42 -20.58 11.40
C LEU A 114 -1.59 -20.60 10.40
N ILE A 115 -2.82 -20.81 10.86
CA ILE A 115 -4.01 -20.80 10.00
C ILE A 115 -4.20 -19.48 9.26
N ASN A 116 -3.71 -18.37 9.84
CA ASN A 116 -3.76 -17.05 9.24
C ASN A 116 -2.55 -16.73 8.34
N LEU A 117 -1.58 -17.64 8.22
CA LEU A 117 -0.32 -17.42 7.51
C LEU A 117 -0.20 -18.30 6.26
N LEU A 118 0.27 -17.72 5.15
CA LEU A 118 0.44 -18.39 3.87
C LEU A 118 1.84 -18.13 3.28
N SER A 119 2.62 -19.16 3.00
CA SER A 119 3.94 -19.01 2.35
C SER A 119 3.79 -18.80 0.85
N VAL A 120 4.35 -17.71 0.32
CA VAL A 120 4.22 -17.32 -1.10
C VAL A 120 5.49 -16.68 -1.64
N CYS A 121 5.76 -16.87 -2.93
CA CYS A 121 6.81 -16.14 -3.64
C CYS A 121 6.37 -14.70 -3.91
N GLU A 122 7.31 -13.77 -4.09
CA GLU A 122 7.00 -12.35 -4.29
C GLU A 122 6.05 -12.06 -5.48
N PRO A 123 6.19 -12.73 -6.65
CA PRO A 123 5.21 -12.56 -7.72
C PRO A 123 3.78 -12.93 -7.31
N CYS A 124 3.61 -14.04 -6.58
CA CYS A 124 2.31 -14.44 -6.07
C CYS A 124 1.80 -13.50 -4.98
N HIS A 125 2.68 -13.02 -4.11
CA HIS A 125 2.37 -12.08 -3.04
C HIS A 125 1.81 -10.77 -3.60
N ARG A 126 2.41 -10.23 -4.65
CA ARG A 126 1.91 -9.03 -5.35
C ARG A 126 0.52 -9.23 -5.94
N ILE A 127 0.24 -10.42 -6.48
CA ILE A 127 -1.07 -10.72 -7.07
C ILE A 127 -2.14 -10.80 -5.98
N ILE A 128 -1.82 -11.39 -4.82
CA ILE A 128 -2.72 -11.38 -3.65
C ILE A 128 -3.03 -9.94 -3.23
N HIS A 129 -2.00 -9.09 -3.15
CA HIS A 129 -2.13 -7.66 -2.90
C HIS A 129 -2.70 -6.85 -4.07
N SER A 130 -3.11 -7.47 -5.17
CA SER A 130 -3.78 -6.78 -6.29
C SER A 130 -5.21 -7.27 -6.53
N GLY A 131 -5.65 -8.32 -5.82
CA GLY A 131 -6.91 -9.02 -6.05
C GLY A 131 -7.93 -8.88 -4.92
N ASP A 132 -8.85 -9.85 -4.82
CA ASP A 132 -9.93 -9.85 -3.83
C ASP A 132 -9.46 -10.04 -2.38
N ASN A 133 -8.26 -10.61 -2.20
CA ASN A 133 -7.61 -10.75 -0.89
C ASN A 133 -6.80 -9.49 -0.49
N HIS A 134 -7.03 -8.35 -1.15
CA HIS A 134 -6.38 -7.10 -0.80
C HIS A 134 -6.84 -6.64 0.61
N PRO A 135 -5.93 -6.20 1.51
CA PRO A 135 -6.26 -5.74 2.86
C PRO A 135 -7.39 -4.70 2.94
N SER A 136 -7.50 -3.80 1.96
CA SER A 136 -8.58 -2.81 1.87
C SER A 136 -9.98 -3.38 1.63
N LYS A 137 -10.12 -4.64 1.16
CA LYS A 137 -11.42 -5.30 1.01
C LYS A 137 -11.95 -5.86 2.33
N PHE A 138 -11.12 -5.90 3.37
CA PHE A 138 -11.54 -6.31 4.72
C PHE A 138 -12.22 -5.20 5.52
N ASN A 139 -12.33 -3.97 4.98
CA ASN A 139 -13.03 -2.84 5.61
C ASN A 139 -14.54 -3.08 5.83
N ASN A 140 -15.09 -4.22 5.40
CA ASN A 140 -16.49 -4.62 5.60
C ASN A 140 -16.67 -5.74 6.64
N PHE A 141 -15.62 -6.20 7.31
CA PHE A 141 -15.73 -7.18 8.40
C PHE A 141 -15.59 -6.46 9.74
N SER A 142 -16.62 -6.57 10.58
CA SER A 142 -16.50 -6.18 11.97
C SER A 142 -15.61 -7.20 12.69
N VAL A 143 -14.99 -6.78 13.80
CA VAL A 143 -14.21 -7.70 14.66
C VAL A 143 -15.06 -8.88 15.12
N ASP A 144 -16.39 -8.69 15.23
CA ASP A 144 -17.36 -9.71 15.61
C ASP A 144 -17.64 -10.73 14.50
N ASP A 145 -17.31 -10.44 13.24
CA ASP A 145 -17.47 -11.38 12.11
C ASP A 145 -16.27 -12.34 11.97
N ILE A 146 -15.25 -12.17 12.82
CA ILE A 146 -13.96 -12.87 12.73
C ILE A 146 -13.77 -13.88 13.89
N VAL A 147 -14.68 -13.88 14.89
CA VAL A 147 -14.65 -14.79 16.06
C VAL A 147 -15.68 -15.91 15.97
#